data_AF-A0A936VL22-F1
#
_entry.id   AF-A0A936VL22-F1
#
_cell.length_a   1.000
_cell.length_b   1.000
_cell.length_c   1.000
_cell.angle_alpha   90.00
_cell.angle_beta   90.00
_cell.angle_gamma   90.00
#
_symmetry.space_group_name_H-M   'P 1'
#
loop_
_entity.id
_entity.type
_entity.pdbx_description
1 polymer ?
#
loop_
_entity_poly.entity_id
_entity_poly.type
_entity_poly.pdbx_seq_one_letter_code
_entity_poly.pdbx_strand_id
1 'polypeptide(L)'
;MLKSIPAEPMATSSDAAATHPISESVCPHCDGAGYYKEAVQFGHPHFGVLFPCECKLLEKEQRRIDELERISNLELVRDKTFETFVADVPGVRRAYLRAVEYAKRPQGWLVLFGNYGVGKTHLAAAIANHALKRQIQVLFAIVPDLLDHLRSTFGPSSEIEYDERFEMIRTVPLLVLDDLGTENTTPWAREKLFQIMNYRYNDALPTVITSNRKPEDIDPRIFSRMSDRALCEEHIIIDAADYRRLTIQQRYPFNSNVRRRMQG
;
A
#
# COMPACT_ATOMS: atom_id res chain seq x y z
N MET A 1 36.70 -15.64 0.22
CA MET A 1 36.98 -16.74 -0.72
C MET A 1 35.65 -17.21 -1.29
N LEU A 2 35.53 -17.37 -2.62
CA LEU A 2 34.29 -17.81 -3.28
C LEU A 2 34.24 -19.34 -3.30
N LYS A 3 33.14 -19.95 -2.84
CA LYS A 3 32.96 -21.42 -2.90
C LYS A 3 32.46 -21.85 -4.28
N SER A 4 32.99 -22.98 -4.74
CA SER A 4 32.60 -23.66 -5.96
C SER A 4 31.68 -24.84 -5.60
N ILE A 5 30.46 -24.85 -6.11
CA ILE A 5 29.43 -25.88 -5.81
C ILE A 5 29.37 -26.86 -6.99
N PRO A 6 29.46 -28.19 -6.76
CA PRO A 6 29.34 -29.17 -7.83
C PRO A 6 27.99 -29.05 -8.56
N ALA A 7 28.01 -29.09 -9.90
CA ALA A 7 26.81 -29.14 -10.71
C ALA A 7 26.19 -30.54 -10.60
N GLU A 8 24.97 -30.64 -10.08
CA GLU A 8 24.23 -31.91 -10.01
C GLU A 8 23.67 -32.32 -11.39
N PRO A 9 23.55 -33.62 -11.68
CA PRO A 9 22.95 -34.09 -12.93
C PRO A 9 21.42 -33.93 -12.88
N MET A 10 20.81 -33.59 -14.02
CA MET A 10 19.35 -33.56 -14.18
C MET A 10 18.74 -34.94 -13.89
N ALA A 11 17.97 -35.05 -12.81
CA ALA A 11 17.13 -36.20 -12.49
C ALA A 11 15.72 -35.78 -12.04
N THR A 12 14.76 -36.65 -12.33
CA THR A 12 13.31 -36.47 -12.31
C THR A 12 12.65 -36.68 -10.93
N SER A 13 11.54 -35.94 -10.73
CA SER A 13 10.36 -36.17 -9.86
C SER A 13 10.43 -36.10 -8.33
N SER A 14 9.50 -35.27 -7.81
CA SER A 14 8.59 -35.42 -6.65
C SER A 14 9.11 -35.44 -5.21
N ASP A 15 8.52 -34.49 -4.47
CA ASP A 15 8.01 -34.53 -3.08
C ASP A 15 8.87 -34.08 -1.88
N ALA A 16 8.12 -33.35 -1.04
CA ALA A 16 8.34 -32.95 0.35
C ALA A 16 9.31 -31.79 0.65
N ALA A 17 8.73 -30.59 0.66
CA ALA A 17 9.27 -29.42 1.35
C ALA A 17 9.40 -29.70 2.87
N ALA A 18 10.61 -30.01 3.30
CA ALA A 18 10.98 -30.06 4.71
C ALA A 18 11.40 -28.66 5.18
N THR A 19 10.52 -27.99 5.93
CA THR A 19 10.84 -26.83 6.75
C THR A 19 11.83 -27.24 7.85
N HIS A 20 13.09 -26.82 7.74
CA HIS A 20 14.06 -26.93 8.81
C HIS A 20 14.17 -25.62 9.63
N PRO A 21 14.31 -25.70 10.97
CA PRO A 21 14.38 -24.54 11.83
C PRO A 21 15.72 -23.80 11.67
N ILE A 22 15.66 -22.47 11.78
CA ILE A 22 16.78 -21.55 11.60
C ILE A 22 17.74 -21.69 12.79
N SER A 23 18.85 -22.42 12.60
CA SER A 23 20.10 -22.23 13.36
C SER A 23 20.97 -21.22 12.61
N GLU A 24 21.89 -20.54 13.30
CA GLU A 24 22.93 -19.63 12.78
C GLU A 24 23.91 -20.32 11.79
N SER A 25 23.37 -20.98 10.76
CA SER A 25 24.12 -21.69 9.76
C SER A 25 24.39 -20.75 8.58
N VAL A 26 25.67 -20.50 8.37
CA VAL A 26 26.15 -19.75 7.21
C VAL A 26 25.60 -20.41 5.94
N CYS A 27 25.06 -19.62 5.00
CA CYS A 27 24.40 -20.14 3.80
C CYS A 27 25.28 -21.18 3.09
N PRO A 28 24.78 -22.42 2.86
CA PRO A 28 25.60 -23.52 2.34
C PRO A 28 26.12 -23.27 0.91
N HIS A 29 25.49 -22.35 0.18
CA HIS A 29 25.88 -22.00 -1.19
C HIS A 29 26.94 -20.89 -1.26
N CYS A 30 26.76 -19.81 -0.50
CA CYS A 30 27.58 -18.60 -0.66
C CYS A 30 28.45 -18.26 0.55
N ASP A 31 28.29 -18.95 1.69
CA ASP A 31 29.05 -18.70 2.92
C ASP A 31 28.98 -17.22 3.39
N GLY A 32 27.87 -16.54 3.10
CA GLY A 32 27.68 -15.11 3.38
C GLY A 32 28.21 -14.15 2.30
N ALA A 33 28.89 -14.63 1.26
CA ALA A 33 29.41 -13.79 0.17
C ALA A 33 28.31 -13.25 -0.76
N GLY A 34 27.13 -13.87 -0.77
CA GLY A 34 25.99 -13.48 -1.61
C GLY A 34 26.07 -13.92 -3.08
N TYR A 35 27.18 -14.55 -3.49
CA TYR A 35 27.38 -15.14 -4.82
C TYR A 35 28.13 -16.48 -4.69
N TYR A 36 27.94 -17.37 -5.65
CA TYR A 36 28.66 -18.64 -5.75
C TYR A 36 29.10 -18.92 -7.19
N LYS A 37 29.98 -19.91 -7.38
CA LYS A 37 30.36 -20.42 -8.71
C LYS A 37 29.99 -21.88 -8.81
N GLU A 38 29.60 -22.33 -9.99
CA GLU A 38 29.47 -23.77 -10.26
C GLU A 38 30.84 -24.39 -10.54
N ALA A 39 31.09 -25.57 -9.98
CA ALA A 39 32.32 -26.34 -10.17
C ALA A 39 32.23 -27.18 -11.46
N VAL A 40 32.24 -26.49 -12.60
CA VAL A 40 32.19 -27.09 -13.95
C VAL A 40 33.57 -27.10 -14.61
N GLN A 41 33.72 -27.87 -15.69
CA GLN A 41 34.99 -27.98 -16.41
C GLN A 41 35.26 -26.79 -17.36
N PHE A 42 36.53 -26.59 -17.72
CA PHE A 42 36.94 -25.60 -18.72
C PHE A 42 36.24 -25.87 -20.06
N GLY A 43 35.63 -24.83 -20.64
CA GLY A 43 34.81 -24.92 -21.85
C GLY A 43 33.30 -25.03 -21.60
N HIS A 44 32.86 -25.27 -20.34
CA HIS A 44 31.45 -25.18 -19.98
C HIS A 44 31.00 -23.70 -19.94
N PRO A 45 29.78 -23.34 -20.42
CA PRO A 45 29.30 -21.96 -20.44
C PRO A 45 29.32 -21.25 -19.08
N HIS A 46 29.18 -22.01 -17.99
CA HIS A 46 29.17 -21.48 -16.62
C HIS A 46 30.55 -21.45 -15.95
N PHE A 47 31.61 -21.86 -16.64
CA PHE A 47 32.96 -21.88 -16.07
C PHE A 47 33.42 -20.46 -15.69
N GLY A 48 33.66 -20.25 -14.39
CA GLY A 48 34.11 -18.97 -13.85
C GLY A 48 33.02 -17.91 -13.66
N VAL A 49 31.78 -18.18 -14.08
CA VAL A 49 30.63 -17.29 -13.93
C VAL A 49 30.19 -17.20 -12.47
N LEU A 50 29.84 -16.00 -12.02
CA LEU A 50 29.29 -15.74 -10.69
C LEU A 50 27.76 -15.78 -10.74
N PHE A 51 27.16 -16.65 -9.95
CA PHE A 51 25.71 -16.74 -9.79
C PHE A 51 25.30 -16.04 -8.49
N PRO A 52 24.27 -15.19 -8.51
CA PRO A 52 23.71 -14.62 -7.29
C PRO A 52 23.14 -15.74 -6.42
N CYS A 53 23.41 -15.68 -5.12
CA CYS A 53 22.86 -16.65 -4.18
C CYS A 53 21.42 -16.29 -3.83
N GLU A 54 20.53 -17.28 -3.87
CA GLU A 54 19.13 -17.12 -3.50
C GLU A 54 18.95 -16.54 -2.08
N CYS A 55 19.79 -16.94 -1.11
CA CYS A 55 19.71 -16.40 0.25
C CYS A 55 19.84 -14.87 0.28
N LYS A 56 20.70 -14.30 -0.58
CA LYS A 56 20.94 -12.85 -0.62
C LYS A 56 19.86 -12.12 -1.39
N LEU A 57 19.25 -12.78 -2.37
CA LEU A 57 18.08 -12.28 -3.08
C LEU A 57 16.89 -12.20 -2.12
N LEU A 58 16.64 -13.27 -1.34
CA LEU A 58 15.58 -13.32 -0.32
C LEU A 58 15.80 -12.30 0.79
N GLU A 59 17.02 -12.14 1.31
CA GLU A 59 17.32 -11.08 2.29
C GLU A 59 17.06 -9.68 1.75
N LYS A 60 17.46 -9.39 0.50
CA LYS A 60 17.21 -8.10 -0.13
C LYS A 60 15.72 -7.85 -0.33
N GLU A 61 14.99 -8.88 -0.75
CA GLU A 61 13.55 -8.84 -0.90
C GLU A 61 12.85 -8.56 0.43
N GLN A 62 13.22 -9.28 1.49
CA GLN A 62 12.67 -9.06 2.83
C GLN A 62 12.95 -7.64 3.33
N ARG A 63 14.18 -7.13 3.19
CA ARG A 63 14.52 -5.75 3.57
C ARG A 63 13.69 -4.72 2.80
N ARG A 64 13.45 -4.97 1.51
CA ARG A 64 12.61 -4.11 0.67
C ARG A 64 11.18 -4.11 1.18
N ILE A 65 10.62 -5.28 1.51
CA ILE A 65 9.27 -5.40 2.08
C ILE A 65 9.19 -4.65 3.42
N ASP A 66 10.14 -4.88 4.33
CA ASP A 66 10.17 -4.25 5.66
C ASP A 66 10.26 -2.73 5.56
N GLU A 67 11.08 -2.22 4.63
CA GLU A 67 11.20 -0.79 4.37
C GLU A 67 9.90 -0.20 3.83
N LEU A 68 9.26 -0.87 2.86
CA LEU A 68 7.97 -0.47 2.32
C LEU A 68 6.88 -0.46 3.38
N GLU A 69 6.82 -1.46 4.27
CA GLU A 69 5.85 -1.48 5.36
C GLU A 69 6.03 -0.30 6.31
N ARG A 70 7.28 -0.03 6.72
CA ARG A 70 7.62 1.06 7.66
C ARG A 70 7.19 2.43 7.14
N ILE A 71 7.39 2.70 5.85
CA ILE A 71 7.04 3.99 5.26
C ILE A 71 5.58 4.11 4.85
N SER A 72 4.84 2.99 4.76
CA SER A 72 3.46 3.01 4.28
C SER A 72 2.44 3.51 5.30
N ASN A 73 2.80 3.54 6.59
CA ASN A 73 1.92 3.96 7.68
C ASN A 73 0.58 3.19 7.72
N LEU A 74 0.62 1.89 7.37
CA LEU A 74 -0.54 0.99 7.27
C LEU A 74 -0.77 0.16 8.53
N GLU A 75 0.03 0.32 9.59
CA GLU A 75 -0.02 -0.53 10.79
C GLU A 75 -1.43 -0.66 11.38
N LEU A 76 -2.14 0.46 11.51
CA LEU A 76 -3.50 0.51 12.08
C LEU A 76 -4.61 0.01 11.13
N VAL A 77 -4.29 -0.22 9.86
CA VAL A 77 -5.25 -0.61 8.81
C VAL A 77 -4.80 -1.84 8.02
N ARG A 78 -3.83 -2.59 8.55
CA ARG A 78 -3.23 -3.77 7.93
C ARG A 78 -4.25 -4.89 7.65
N ASP A 79 -5.28 -5.00 8.48
CA ASP A 79 -6.37 -5.97 8.37
C ASP A 79 -7.48 -5.56 7.38
N LYS A 80 -7.45 -4.31 6.90
CA LYS A 80 -8.42 -3.77 5.94
C LYS A 80 -8.02 -4.13 4.52
N THR A 81 -8.44 -5.31 4.06
CA THR A 81 -8.17 -5.82 2.72
C THR A 81 -9.45 -6.03 1.92
N PHE A 82 -9.32 -6.32 0.62
CA PHE A 82 -10.50 -6.62 -0.20
C PHE A 82 -11.21 -7.90 0.24
N GLU A 83 -10.47 -8.86 0.81
CA GLU A 83 -10.99 -10.13 1.31
C GLU A 83 -11.81 -9.96 2.60
N THR A 84 -11.47 -8.96 3.43
CA THR A 84 -12.19 -8.65 4.68
C THR A 84 -13.32 -7.65 4.48
N PHE A 85 -13.48 -7.10 3.27
CA PHE A 85 -14.51 -6.12 2.95
C PHE A 85 -15.84 -6.78 2.55
N VAL A 86 -16.94 -6.29 3.09
CA VAL A 86 -18.29 -6.77 2.73
C VAL A 86 -18.86 -5.91 1.60
N ALA A 87 -18.82 -6.44 0.38
CA ALA A 87 -19.27 -5.73 -0.82
C ALA A 87 -20.80 -5.82 -1.08
N ASP A 88 -21.50 -6.75 -0.42
CA ASP A 88 -22.93 -7.04 -0.67
C ASP A 88 -23.89 -6.05 0.01
N VAL A 89 -23.37 -4.98 0.62
CA VAL A 89 -24.21 -3.92 1.18
C VAL A 89 -24.73 -3.03 0.05
N PRO A 90 -26.06 -2.76 -0.02
CA PRO A 90 -26.62 -1.83 -0.99
C PRO A 90 -25.87 -0.49 -1.00
N GLY A 91 -25.57 0.02 -2.19
CA GLY A 91 -24.83 1.29 -2.38
C GLY A 91 -23.30 1.17 -2.36
N VAL A 92 -22.73 0.05 -1.91
CA VAL A 92 -21.27 -0.11 -1.75
C VAL A 92 -20.61 -0.78 -2.96
N ARG A 93 -21.34 -1.68 -3.65
CA ARG A 93 -20.78 -2.56 -4.69
C ARG A 93 -20.00 -1.83 -5.79
N ARG A 94 -20.48 -0.66 -6.25
CA ARG A 94 -19.78 0.14 -7.28
C ARG A 94 -18.41 0.60 -6.79
N ALA A 95 -18.35 1.16 -5.58
CA ALA A 95 -17.11 1.61 -4.97
C ALA A 95 -16.11 0.47 -4.77
N TYR A 96 -16.59 -0.69 -4.33
CA TYR A 96 -15.78 -1.90 -4.22
C TYR A 96 -15.18 -2.32 -5.56
N LEU A 97 -16.00 -2.43 -6.61
CA LEU A 97 -15.52 -2.85 -7.93
C LEU A 97 -14.49 -1.89 -8.51
N ARG A 98 -14.72 -0.57 -8.39
CA ARG A 98 -13.75 0.42 -8.86
C ARG A 98 -12.46 0.39 -8.04
N ALA A 99 -12.55 0.22 -6.72
CA ALA A 99 -11.36 0.09 -5.88
C ALA A 99 -10.51 -1.14 -6.26
N VAL A 100 -11.15 -2.28 -6.55
CA VAL A 100 -10.47 -3.49 -7.04
C VAL A 100 -9.80 -3.25 -8.38
N GLU A 101 -10.47 -2.57 -9.31
CA GLU A 101 -9.91 -2.23 -10.61
C GLU A 101 -8.71 -1.29 -10.49
N TYR A 102 -8.85 -0.21 -9.72
CA TYR A 102 -7.80 0.76 -9.45
C TYR A 102 -6.59 0.08 -8.79
N ALA A 103 -6.79 -0.81 -7.82
CA ALA A 103 -5.69 -1.53 -7.17
C ALA A 103 -4.86 -2.39 -8.16
N LYS A 104 -5.50 -2.95 -9.20
CA LYS A 104 -4.79 -3.72 -10.24
C LYS A 104 -3.94 -2.82 -11.13
N ARG A 105 -4.36 -1.59 -11.41
CA ARG A 105 -3.63 -0.64 -12.25
C ARG A 105 -3.81 0.79 -11.70
N PRO A 106 -3.04 1.18 -10.67
CA PRO A 106 -3.15 2.51 -10.10
C PRO A 106 -2.71 3.55 -11.14
N GLN A 107 -3.67 4.29 -11.66
CA GLN A 107 -3.47 5.37 -12.63
C GLN A 107 -4.48 6.47 -12.35
N GLY A 108 -4.04 7.72 -12.47
CA GLY A 108 -4.87 8.86 -12.14
C GLY A 108 -5.35 8.82 -10.69
N TRP A 109 -6.51 9.40 -10.42
CA TRP A 109 -7.03 9.60 -9.08
C TRP A 109 -8.35 8.85 -8.88
N LEU A 110 -8.47 8.21 -7.72
CA LEU A 110 -9.72 7.62 -7.24
C LEU A 110 -10.24 8.41 -6.05
N VAL A 111 -11.43 8.99 -6.20
CA VAL A 111 -12.07 9.80 -5.16
C VAL A 111 -13.31 9.09 -4.63
N LEU A 112 -13.34 8.84 -3.32
CA LEU A 112 -14.44 8.20 -2.61
C LEU A 112 -15.09 9.20 -1.65
N PHE A 113 -16.36 9.54 -1.92
CA PHE A 113 -17.23 10.33 -1.06
C PHE A 113 -18.26 9.45 -0.34
N GLY A 114 -18.82 9.95 0.75
CA GLY A 114 -19.96 9.31 1.42
C GLY A 114 -19.96 9.53 2.92
N ASN A 115 -21.05 9.13 3.58
CA ASN A 115 -21.22 9.32 5.02
C ASN A 115 -20.22 8.52 5.86
N TYR A 116 -20.22 8.74 7.17
CA TYR A 116 -19.39 7.99 8.10
C TYR A 116 -19.74 6.49 8.09
N GLY A 117 -18.71 5.65 8.21
CA GLY A 117 -18.90 4.21 8.36
C GLY A 117 -19.37 3.45 7.11
N VAL A 118 -19.37 4.07 5.94
CA VAL A 118 -19.74 3.40 4.66
C VAL A 118 -18.60 2.62 3.99
N GLY A 119 -17.42 2.56 4.61
CA GLY A 119 -16.30 1.72 4.14
C GLY A 119 -15.23 2.41 3.29
N LYS A 120 -15.24 3.74 3.14
CA LYS A 120 -14.24 4.50 2.35
C LYS A 120 -12.79 4.22 2.77
N THR A 121 -12.47 4.43 4.05
CA THR A 121 -11.15 4.13 4.64
C THR A 121 -10.74 2.68 4.44
N HIS A 122 -11.69 1.73 4.52
CA HIS A 122 -11.39 0.32 4.29
C HIS A 122 -11.01 0.08 2.83
N LEU A 123 -11.78 0.59 1.88
CA LEU A 123 -11.46 0.46 0.45
C LEU A 123 -10.11 1.11 0.12
N ALA A 124 -9.83 2.29 0.67
CA ALA A 124 -8.56 2.98 0.48
C ALA A 124 -7.38 2.19 1.07
N ALA A 125 -7.53 1.65 2.28
CA ALA A 125 -6.54 0.78 2.90
C ALA A 125 -6.36 -0.54 2.13
N ALA A 126 -7.44 -1.11 1.58
CA ALA A 126 -7.38 -2.32 0.77
C ALA A 126 -6.58 -2.12 -0.52
N ILE A 127 -6.73 -0.96 -1.17
CA ILE A 127 -5.90 -0.55 -2.31
C ILE A 127 -4.43 -0.47 -1.90
N ALA A 128 -4.14 0.21 -0.78
CA ALA A 128 -2.78 0.39 -0.30
C ALA A 128 -2.11 -0.96 0.09
N ASN A 129 -2.83 -1.82 0.81
CA ASN A 129 -2.39 -3.17 1.14
C ASN A 129 -2.15 -4.01 -0.14
N HIS A 130 -2.98 -3.85 -1.16
CA HIS A 130 -2.77 -4.53 -2.45
C HIS A 130 -1.53 -3.99 -3.19
N ALA A 131 -1.26 -2.68 -3.12
CA ALA A 131 -0.06 -2.08 -3.69
C ALA A 131 1.22 -2.59 -2.98
N LEU A 132 1.21 -2.66 -1.64
CA LEU A 132 2.30 -3.23 -0.85
C LEU A 132 2.59 -4.70 -1.22
N LYS A 133 1.56 -5.53 -1.36
CA LYS A 133 1.71 -6.93 -1.80
C LYS A 133 2.36 -7.06 -3.19
N ARG A 134 2.30 -6.00 -4.00
CA ARG A 134 2.92 -5.90 -5.32
C ARG A 134 4.25 -5.13 -5.28
N GLN A 135 4.80 -4.88 -4.09
CA GLN A 135 6.01 -4.10 -3.83
C GLN A 135 6.00 -2.70 -4.45
N ILE A 136 4.80 -2.12 -4.60
CA ILE A 136 4.63 -0.72 -4.99
C ILE A 136 4.68 0.10 -3.72
N GLN A 137 5.55 1.10 -3.70
CA GLN A 137 5.64 2.04 -2.60
C GLN A 137 4.35 2.86 -2.50
N VAL A 138 3.74 2.83 -1.31
CA VAL A 138 2.52 3.54 -0.99
C VAL A 138 2.72 4.30 0.30
N LEU A 139 2.03 5.42 0.47
CA LEU A 139 1.90 6.11 1.74
C LEU A 139 0.41 6.25 2.08
N PHE A 140 0.01 5.74 3.24
CA PHE A 140 -1.34 5.90 3.78
C PHE A 140 -1.34 7.00 4.83
N ALA A 141 -1.98 8.12 4.51
CA ALA A 141 -2.03 9.29 5.38
C ALA A 141 -3.46 9.62 5.77
N ILE A 142 -3.72 9.61 7.08
CA ILE A 142 -4.90 10.27 7.65
C ILE A 142 -4.62 11.77 7.60
N VAL A 143 -5.44 12.53 6.87
CA VAL A 143 -5.14 13.94 6.55
C VAL A 143 -4.93 14.82 7.79
N PRO A 144 -5.77 14.76 8.85
CA PRO A 144 -5.50 15.47 10.10
C PRO A 144 -4.13 15.16 10.70
N ASP A 145 -3.79 13.87 10.84
CA ASP A 145 -2.54 13.42 11.46
C ASP A 145 -1.32 13.82 10.63
N LEU A 146 -1.44 13.75 9.29
CA LEU A 146 -0.42 14.20 8.35
C LEU A 146 -0.09 15.67 8.57
N LEU A 147 -1.11 16.52 8.70
CA LEU A 147 -0.96 17.95 8.88
C LEU A 147 -0.40 18.30 10.26
N ASP A 148 -0.84 17.64 11.32
CA ASP A 148 -0.28 17.82 12.66
C ASP A 148 1.18 17.41 12.71
N HIS A 149 1.53 16.28 12.07
CA HIS A 149 2.91 15.85 11.96
C HIS A 149 3.75 16.89 11.21
N LEU A 150 3.32 17.33 10.02
CA LEU A 150 4.01 18.35 9.24
C LEU A 150 4.19 19.66 10.02
N ARG A 151 3.22 20.04 10.85
CA ARG A 151 3.30 21.24 11.70
C ARG A 151 4.32 21.10 12.82
N SER A 152 4.39 19.92 13.45
CA SER A 152 5.33 19.66 14.56
C SER A 152 6.80 19.71 14.14
N THR A 153 7.09 19.42 12.87
CA THR A 153 8.45 19.45 12.29
C THR A 153 8.97 20.85 11.93
N PHE A 154 8.23 21.93 12.20
CA PHE A 154 8.67 23.34 11.97
C PHE A 154 9.56 23.91 13.09
N GLY A 155 10.34 23.08 13.80
CA GLY A 155 11.29 23.55 14.81
C GLY A 155 12.59 24.10 14.18
N PRO A 156 13.30 25.05 14.85
CA PRO A 156 14.55 25.64 14.35
C PRO A 156 15.72 24.65 14.17
N SER A 157 15.55 23.39 14.55
CA SER A 157 16.53 22.31 14.40
C SER A 157 16.10 21.21 13.41
N SER A 158 14.97 21.35 12.71
CA SER A 158 14.33 20.25 11.96
C SER A 158 13.89 20.60 10.52
N GLU A 159 14.37 21.71 9.94
CA GLU A 159 13.98 22.13 8.58
C GLU A 159 14.30 21.08 7.49
N ILE A 160 15.45 20.42 7.58
CA ILE A 160 15.87 19.38 6.61
C ILE A 160 14.92 18.17 6.65
N GLU A 161 14.53 17.73 7.85
CA GLU A 161 13.63 16.58 8.02
C GLU A 161 12.21 16.87 7.50
N TYR A 162 11.77 18.12 7.65
CA TYR A 162 10.49 18.57 7.09
C TYR A 162 10.49 18.50 5.55
N ASP A 163 11.52 19.06 4.90
CA ASP A 163 11.58 19.13 3.43
C ASP A 163 11.66 17.73 2.81
N GLU A 164 12.50 16.84 3.35
CA GLU A 164 12.60 15.45 2.88
C GLU A 164 11.28 14.70 3.00
N ARG A 165 10.59 14.83 4.15
CA ARG A 165 9.31 14.17 4.37
C ARG A 165 8.22 14.73 3.47
N PHE A 166 8.16 16.05 3.32
CA PHE A 166 7.20 16.70 2.43
C PHE A 166 7.42 16.27 0.98
N GLU A 167 8.67 16.15 0.54
CA GLU A 167 9.01 15.64 -0.78
C GLU A 167 8.60 14.17 -0.95
N MET A 168 8.89 13.32 0.03
CA MET A 168 8.44 11.93 0.04
C MET A 168 6.92 11.80 -0.14
N ILE A 169 6.13 12.59 0.60
CA ILE A 169 4.66 12.59 0.51
C ILE A 169 4.20 12.98 -0.90
N ARG A 170 4.82 13.99 -1.51
CA ARG A 170 4.43 14.48 -2.83
C ARG A 170 4.82 13.53 -3.96
N THR A 171 5.94 12.83 -3.83
CA THR A 171 6.54 12.00 -4.89
C THR A 171 6.25 10.50 -4.80
N VAL A 172 5.71 10.02 -3.67
CA VAL A 172 5.42 8.59 -3.48
C VAL A 172 4.58 8.01 -4.65
N PRO A 173 4.92 6.82 -5.18
CA PRO A 173 4.24 6.25 -6.35
C PRO A 173 2.73 6.10 -6.19
N LEU A 174 2.26 5.81 -4.97
CA LEU A 174 0.84 5.82 -4.62
C LEU A 174 0.63 6.55 -3.30
N LEU A 175 -0.20 7.59 -3.30
CA LEU A 175 -0.58 8.30 -2.09
C LEU A 175 -2.05 8.01 -1.77
N VAL A 176 -2.35 7.69 -0.53
CA VAL A 176 -3.71 7.64 0.00
C VAL A 176 -3.90 8.76 1.00
N LEU A 177 -4.85 9.65 0.73
CA LEU A 177 -5.30 10.73 1.60
C LEU A 177 -6.67 10.37 2.17
N ASP A 178 -6.68 9.87 3.40
CA ASP A 178 -7.90 9.46 4.09
C ASP A 178 -8.51 10.60 4.92
N ASP A 179 -9.84 10.67 4.93
CA ASP A 179 -10.66 11.66 5.66
C ASP A 179 -10.34 13.13 5.33
N LEU A 180 -10.07 13.42 4.05
CA LEU A 180 -9.89 14.78 3.54
C LEU A 180 -11.15 15.63 3.78
N GLY A 181 -10.96 16.83 4.33
CA GLY A 181 -12.01 17.77 4.70
C GLY A 181 -12.45 17.71 6.17
N THR A 182 -11.85 16.84 6.99
CA THR A 182 -12.08 16.82 8.45
C THR A 182 -11.11 17.71 9.23
N GLU A 183 -10.05 18.18 8.58
CA GLU A 183 -9.00 19.00 9.16
C GLU A 183 -9.50 20.40 9.58
N ASN A 184 -9.07 20.84 10.76
CA ASN A 184 -9.30 22.20 11.22
C ASN A 184 -8.69 23.19 10.22
N THR A 185 -9.55 24.05 9.67
CA THR A 185 -9.36 24.91 8.48
C THR A 185 -8.34 26.03 8.66
N THR A 186 -7.12 25.74 9.09
CA THR A 186 -6.06 26.75 9.15
C THR A 186 -5.60 27.10 7.72
N PRO A 187 -5.26 28.37 7.43
CA PRO A 187 -4.70 28.75 6.13
C PRO A 187 -3.46 27.93 5.76
N TRP A 188 -2.63 27.59 6.75
CA TRP A 188 -1.45 26.76 6.56
C TRP A 188 -1.81 25.33 6.10
N ALA A 189 -2.78 24.67 6.74
CA ALA A 189 -3.20 23.32 6.35
C ALA A 189 -3.73 23.27 4.92
N ARG A 190 -4.57 24.25 4.56
CA ARG A 190 -5.11 24.40 3.20
C ARG A 190 -4.00 24.58 2.16
N GLU A 191 -2.99 25.38 2.48
CA GLU A 191 -1.87 25.63 1.59
C GLU A 191 -1.00 24.38 1.41
N LYS A 192 -0.70 23.64 2.48
CA LYS A 192 0.07 22.39 2.38
C LYS A 192 -0.65 21.29 1.61
N LEU A 193 -1.95 21.10 1.87
CA LEU A 193 -2.75 20.18 1.08
C LEU A 193 -2.80 20.59 -0.40
N PHE A 194 -2.99 21.87 -0.68
CA PHE A 194 -2.96 22.39 -2.04
C PHE A 194 -1.63 22.10 -2.73
N GLN A 195 -0.49 22.32 -2.07
CA GLN A 195 0.83 22.03 -2.61
C GLN A 195 1.03 20.55 -2.94
N ILE A 196 0.58 19.64 -2.05
CA ILE A 196 0.64 18.19 -2.30
C ILE A 196 -0.23 17.82 -3.50
N MET A 197 -1.49 18.24 -3.49
CA MET A 197 -2.46 17.95 -4.54
C MET A 197 -2.02 18.52 -5.89
N ASN A 198 -1.49 19.73 -5.92
CA ASN A 198 -1.04 20.38 -7.14
C ASN A 198 0.18 19.70 -7.77
N TYR A 199 1.17 19.32 -6.96
CA TYR A 199 2.33 18.58 -7.45
C TYR A 199 1.89 17.26 -8.10
N ARG A 200 1.09 16.47 -7.38
CA ARG A 200 0.62 15.16 -7.86
C ARG A 200 -0.30 15.25 -9.07
N TYR A 201 -1.05 16.35 -9.19
CA TYR A 201 -1.88 16.63 -10.35
C TYR A 201 -1.00 16.89 -11.59
N ASN A 202 0.02 17.75 -11.46
CA ASN A 202 0.92 18.09 -12.57
C ASN A 202 1.70 16.88 -13.09
N ASP A 203 2.13 16.01 -12.18
CA ASP A 203 2.92 14.80 -12.50
C ASP A 203 2.03 13.56 -12.74
N ALA A 204 0.70 13.73 -12.72
CA ALA A 204 -0.30 12.68 -12.89
C ALA A 204 -0.07 11.44 -11.98
N LEU A 205 0.39 11.67 -10.74
CA LEU A 205 0.75 10.60 -9.82
C LEU A 205 -0.49 9.93 -9.22
N PRO A 206 -0.53 8.58 -9.15
CA PRO A 206 -1.65 7.82 -8.60
C PRO A 206 -2.04 8.26 -7.19
N THR A 207 -3.30 8.65 -6.98
CA THR A 207 -3.77 9.17 -5.69
C THR A 207 -5.16 8.65 -5.33
N VAL A 208 -5.33 8.09 -4.14
CA VAL A 208 -6.65 7.73 -3.60
C VAL A 208 -7.03 8.76 -2.55
N ILE A 209 -8.25 9.28 -2.63
CA ILE A 209 -8.76 10.29 -1.70
C ILE A 209 -10.07 9.80 -1.14
N THR A 210 -10.23 9.88 0.18
CA THR A 210 -11.53 9.70 0.82
C THR A 210 -11.98 10.99 1.47
N SER A 211 -13.28 11.26 1.43
CA SER A 211 -13.86 12.41 2.12
C SER A 211 -15.27 12.09 2.59
N ASN A 212 -15.61 12.57 3.79
CA ASN A 212 -16.97 12.56 4.32
C ASN A 212 -17.71 13.89 4.08
N ARG A 213 -17.02 14.88 3.50
CA ARG A 213 -17.62 16.17 3.13
C ARG A 213 -18.35 16.06 1.80
N LYS A 214 -19.31 16.96 1.62
CA LYS A 214 -19.88 17.16 0.30
C LYS A 214 -18.85 17.87 -0.59
N PRO A 215 -18.89 17.63 -1.92
CA PRO A 215 -18.09 18.34 -2.90
C PRO A 215 -18.05 19.87 -2.72
N GLU A 216 -19.20 20.47 -2.37
CA GLU A 216 -19.37 21.91 -2.14
C GLU A 216 -18.61 22.45 -0.92
N ASP A 217 -18.28 21.59 0.04
CA ASP A 217 -17.61 21.96 1.29
C ASP A 217 -16.08 21.79 1.23
N ILE A 218 -15.53 21.35 0.09
CA ILE A 218 -14.10 21.21 -0.15
C ILE A 218 -13.53 22.52 -0.68
N ASP A 219 -12.26 22.81 -0.35
CA ASP A 219 -11.54 23.95 -0.92
C ASP A 219 -11.67 23.93 -2.46
N PRO A 220 -12.19 25.02 -3.08
CA PRO A 220 -12.45 25.04 -4.53
C PRO A 220 -11.22 24.72 -5.38
N ARG A 221 -10.02 25.08 -4.93
CA ARG A 221 -8.77 24.81 -5.65
C ARG A 221 -8.42 23.32 -5.63
N ILE A 222 -8.69 22.64 -4.51
CA ILE A 222 -8.50 21.19 -4.37
C ILE A 222 -9.58 20.47 -5.17
N PHE A 223 -10.84 20.86 -5.00
CA PHE A 223 -11.97 20.23 -5.69
C PHE A 223 -11.86 20.34 -7.22
N SER A 224 -11.37 21.47 -7.74
CA SER A 224 -11.13 21.64 -9.18
C SER A 224 -10.15 20.60 -9.74
N ARG A 225 -9.08 20.24 -9.02
CA ARG A 225 -8.12 19.20 -9.43
C ARG A 225 -8.73 17.81 -9.36
N MET A 226 -9.52 17.56 -8.32
CA MET A 226 -10.26 16.30 -8.17
C MET A 226 -11.27 16.11 -9.30
N SER A 227 -11.80 17.18 -9.88
CA SER A 227 -12.85 17.15 -10.90
C SER A 227 -12.35 17.05 -12.34
N ASP A 228 -11.03 17.10 -12.55
CA ASP A 228 -10.47 16.91 -13.90
C ASP A 228 -10.62 15.45 -14.32
N ARG A 229 -11.43 15.22 -15.36
CA ARG A 229 -11.70 13.88 -15.89
C ARG A 229 -10.52 13.21 -16.56
N ALA A 230 -9.50 13.97 -16.96
CA ALA A 230 -8.26 13.40 -17.50
C ALA A 230 -7.51 12.60 -16.43
N LEU A 231 -7.62 13.02 -15.17
CA LEU A 231 -6.94 12.39 -14.05
C LEU A 231 -7.89 11.58 -13.17
N CYS A 232 -9.12 12.05 -12.96
CA CYS A 232 -10.15 11.39 -12.17
C CYS A 232 -11.38 11.10 -13.03
N GLU A 233 -11.46 9.89 -13.56
CA GLU A 233 -12.56 9.48 -14.45
C GLU A 233 -13.95 9.73 -13.82
N GLU A 234 -14.10 9.47 -12.51
CA GLU A 234 -15.33 9.69 -11.78
C GLU A 234 -15.13 9.91 -10.28
N HIS A 235 -16.05 10.66 -9.67
CA HIS A 235 -16.23 10.71 -8.22
C HIS A 235 -17.22 9.65 -7.80
N ILE A 236 -16.81 8.77 -6.89
CA ILE A 236 -17.70 7.72 -6.38
C ILE A 236 -18.31 8.19 -5.07
N ILE A 237 -19.64 8.30 -5.06
CA ILE A 237 -20.40 8.58 -3.84
C ILE A 237 -20.95 7.25 -3.31
N ILE A 238 -20.53 6.88 -2.10
CA ILE A 238 -21.04 5.70 -1.39
C ILE A 238 -22.24 6.12 -0.55
N ASP A 239 -23.43 5.88 -1.09
CA ASP A 239 -24.70 6.07 -0.39
C ASP A 239 -25.17 4.74 0.22
N ALA A 240 -24.67 4.46 1.42
CA ALA A 240 -24.98 3.24 2.16
C ALA A 240 -25.23 3.55 3.63
N ALA A 241 -25.94 2.66 4.33
CA ALA A 241 -26.11 2.74 5.77
C ALA A 241 -24.75 2.59 6.49
N ASP A 242 -24.59 3.23 7.65
CA ASP A 242 -23.40 3.10 8.48
C ASP A 242 -23.17 1.62 8.86
N TYR A 243 -22.10 1.04 8.31
CA TYR A 243 -21.73 -0.36 8.53
C TYR A 243 -21.55 -0.65 10.02
N ARG A 244 -21.07 0.32 10.81
CA ARG A 244 -20.85 0.18 12.26
C ARG A 244 -22.14 -0.07 13.02
N ARG A 245 -23.29 0.34 12.47
CA ARG A 245 -24.62 0.16 13.08
C ARG A 245 -25.34 -1.11 12.61
N LEU A 246 -24.84 -1.77 11.57
CA LEU A 246 -25.41 -3.03 11.10
C LEU A 246 -25.06 -4.17 12.07
N THR A 247 -26.04 -5.01 12.40
CA THR A 247 -25.82 -6.26 13.17
C THR A 247 -24.96 -7.25 12.38
N ILE A 248 -24.32 -8.23 13.05
CA ILE A 248 -23.55 -9.29 12.37
C ILE A 248 -24.42 -10.03 11.32
N GLN A 249 -25.71 -10.24 11.59
CA GLN A 249 -26.63 -10.85 10.63
C GLN A 249 -26.85 -9.97 9.39
N GLN A 250 -26.95 -8.65 9.57
CA GLN A 250 -27.11 -7.68 8.48
C GLN A 250 -25.81 -7.44 7.70
N ARG A 251 -24.65 -7.54 8.36
CA ARG A 251 -23.33 -7.45 7.71
C ARG A 251 -23.00 -8.70 6.90
N TYR A 252 -23.46 -9.87 7.33
CA TYR A 252 -23.20 -11.14 6.65
C TYR A 252 -24.52 -11.88 6.36
N PRO A 253 -25.35 -11.41 5.43
CA PRO A 253 -26.65 -12.02 5.13
C PRO A 253 -26.51 -13.47 4.64
N PHE A 254 -25.41 -13.81 3.95
CA PHE A 254 -25.22 -15.09 3.27
C PHE A 254 -24.04 -15.95 3.79
N ASN A 255 -23.28 -15.50 4.79
CA ASN A 255 -22.07 -16.20 5.25
C ASN A 255 -22.23 -16.79 6.67
N SER A 256 -22.82 -17.98 6.76
CA SER A 256 -23.14 -18.68 8.02
C SER A 256 -21.92 -19.05 8.86
N ASN A 257 -20.75 -19.22 8.23
CA ASN A 257 -19.51 -19.61 8.89
C ASN A 257 -18.92 -18.45 9.71
N VAL A 258 -19.02 -17.21 9.21
CA VAL A 258 -18.61 -16.00 9.93
C VAL A 258 -19.54 -15.74 11.13
N ARG A 259 -20.84 -16.02 10.98
CA ARG A 259 -21.82 -15.89 12.08
C ARG A 259 -21.50 -16.80 13.27
N ARG A 260 -21.05 -18.03 13.04
CA ARG A 260 -20.71 -18.99 14.13
C ARG A 260 -19.42 -18.66 14.86
N ARG A 261 -18.42 -18.09 14.18
CA ARG A 261 -17.10 -17.78 14.79
C ARG A 261 -17.08 -16.56 15.71
N MET A 262 -18.02 -15.62 15.54
CA MET A 262 -18.06 -14.37 16.32
C MET A 262 -19.16 -14.33 17.39
N GLN A 263 -19.88 -15.43 17.59
CA GLN A 263 -20.89 -15.61 18.64
C GLN A 263 -20.43 -16.54 19.77
N GLY A 264 -19.19 -17.05 19.69
CA GLY A 264 -18.56 -17.91 20.69
C GLY A 264 -17.48 -17.17 21.46
#